data_AF-A0A939RIL4-F1
#
_entry.id   AF-A0A939RIL4-F1
#
_cell.length_a   1.000
_cell.length_b   1.000
_cell.length_c   1.000
_cell.angle_alpha   90.00
_cell.angle_beta   90.00
_cell.angle_gamma   90.00
#
_symmetry.space_group_name_H-M   'P 1'
#
loop_
_entity.id
_entity.type
_entity.pdbx_description
1 polymer ?
#
loop_
_entity_poly.entity_id
_entity_poly.type
_entity_poly.pdbx_seq_one_letter_code
_entity_poly.pdbx_strand_id
1 'polypeptide(L)' 'LDPGVPLWATTRNDSDWIGYVPGVRLLGLGHGADPTGPGFGARPLPATGSHGHTGYFAPGTASLAAYAAIALGR' A
#
# COMPACT_ATOMS: atom_id res chain seq x y z
N LEU A 1 -4.11 -15.23 6.86
CA LEU A 1 -3.57 -14.18 7.75
C LEU A 1 -4.27 -14.33 9.10
N ASP A 2 -3.57 -14.11 10.21
CA ASP A 2 -4.19 -14.13 11.53
C ASP A 2 -5.16 -12.93 11.63
N PRO A 3 -6.48 -13.16 11.80
CA PRO A 3 -7.46 -12.09 11.87
C PRO A 3 -7.29 -11.20 13.11
N GLY A 4 -6.50 -11.62 14.11
CA GLY A 4 -6.17 -10.82 15.29
C GLY A 4 -5.15 -9.70 15.03
N VAL A 5 -4.43 -9.72 13.90
CA VAL A 5 -3.45 -8.69 13.55
C VAL A 5 -4.07 -7.70 12.56
N PRO A 6 -4.23 -6.42 12.92
CA PRO A 6 -4.71 -5.42 11.99
C PRO A 6 -3.78 -5.30 10.77
N LEU A 7 -4.36 -5.34 9.58
CA LEU A 7 -3.66 -5.16 8.32
C LEU A 7 -4.04 -3.80 7.71
N TRP A 8 -3.03 -3.07 7.24
CA TRP A 8 -3.21 -1.87 6.42
C TRP A 8 -2.47 -2.04 5.09
N ALA A 9 -3.01 -1.45 4.04
CA ALA A 9 -2.38 -1.42 2.73
C ALA A 9 -2.57 -0.06 2.09
N THR A 10 -1.51 0.56 1.59
CA THR A 10 -1.62 1.84 0.89
C THR A 10 -2.17 1.64 -0.50
N THR A 11 -3.23 2.37 -0.83
CA THR A 11 -3.74 2.48 -2.20
C THR A 11 -2.62 3.01 -3.08
N ARG A 12 -2.29 2.27 -4.14
CA ARG A 12 -1.22 2.65 -5.05
C ARG A 12 -1.51 4.03 -5.65
N ASN A 13 -0.52 4.91 -5.65
CA ASN A 13 -0.59 6.16 -6.41
C ASN A 13 -0.50 5.88 -7.93
N ASP A 14 -1.25 6.61 -8.75
CA ASP A 14 -1.29 6.36 -10.21
C ASP A 14 0.08 6.52 -10.90
N SER A 15 0.99 7.31 -10.33
CA SER A 15 2.36 7.47 -10.84
C SER A 15 3.36 6.43 -10.31
N ASP A 16 2.92 5.50 -9.48
CA ASP A 16 3.76 4.43 -8.95
C ASP A 16 4.00 3.35 -10.02
N TRP A 17 5.27 3.20 -10.42
CA TRP A 17 5.71 2.26 -11.45
C TRP A 17 5.44 0.80 -11.10
N ILE A 18 5.19 0.46 -9.83
CA ILE A 18 4.84 -0.91 -9.44
C ILE A 18 3.56 -1.39 -10.12
N GLY A 19 2.68 -0.47 -10.56
CA GLY A 19 1.51 -0.79 -11.36
C GLY A 19 1.83 -1.42 -12.72
N TYR A 20 3.06 -1.28 -13.22
CA TYR A 20 3.52 -1.93 -14.45
C TYR A 20 4.12 -3.32 -14.22
N VAL A 21 4.29 -3.75 -12.97
CA VAL A 21 4.78 -5.09 -12.66
C VAL A 21 3.59 -6.06 -12.62
N PRO A 22 3.69 -7.26 -13.22
CA PRO A 22 2.57 -8.20 -13.26
C PRO A 22 2.01 -8.56 -11.87
N GLY A 23 0.68 -8.45 -11.75
CA GLY A 23 -0.10 -8.85 -10.56
C GLY A 23 -0.29 -10.37 -10.41
N VAL A 24 0.55 -11.16 -11.09
CA VAL A 24 0.57 -12.62 -11.02
C VAL A 24 1.99 -13.07 -10.64
N ARG A 25 2.10 -14.26 -10.06
CA ARG A 25 3.40 -14.88 -9.79
C ARG A 25 3.56 -16.11 -10.67
N LEU A 26 4.52 -16.08 -11.60
CA LEU A 26 4.83 -17.18 -12.51
C LEU A 26 6.30 -17.55 -12.41
N LEU A 27 6.60 -18.83 -12.16
CA LEU A 27 7.97 -19.32 -11.98
C LEU A 27 8.79 -18.51 -10.95
N GLY A 28 8.11 -17.96 -9.93
CA GLY A 28 8.71 -17.13 -8.88
C GLY A 28 8.75 -15.62 -9.17
N LEU A 29 8.44 -15.17 -10.39
CA LEU A 29 8.50 -13.77 -10.82
C LEU A 29 7.14 -13.07 -10.73
N GLY A 30 7.13 -11.81 -10.28
CA GLY A 30 5.94 -10.95 -10.13
C GLY A 30 5.50 -10.72 -8.67
N HIS A 31 4.60 -9.76 -8.44
CA HIS A 31 4.20 -9.36 -7.08
C HIS A 31 2.99 -10.14 -6.54
N GLY A 32 2.21 -10.79 -7.40
CA GLY A 32 1.00 -11.50 -6.99
C GLY A 32 -0.17 -10.55 -6.72
N ALA A 33 -1.14 -11.02 -5.93
CA ALA A 33 -2.40 -10.32 -5.72
C ALA A 33 -2.22 -8.98 -4.97
N ASP A 34 -3.05 -8.00 -5.33
CA ASP A 34 -3.06 -6.67 -4.75
C ASP A 34 -3.52 -6.73 -3.28
N PRO A 35 -2.69 -6.31 -2.31
CA PRO A 35 -3.03 -6.36 -0.88
C PRO A 35 -4.15 -5.38 -0.48
N THR A 36 -4.54 -4.45 -1.36
CA THR A 36 -5.72 -3.59 -1.17
C THR A 36 -7.03 -4.28 -1.57
N GLY A 37 -6.96 -5.46 -2.18
CA GLY A 37 -8.13 -6.22 -2.61
C GLY A 37 -8.98 -6.73 -1.42
N PRO A 38 -10.31 -6.85 -1.58
CA PRO A 38 -11.23 -7.20 -0.48
C PRO A 38 -10.87 -8.50 0.26
N GLY A 39 -10.30 -9.49 -0.44
CA GLY A 39 -9.93 -10.78 0.16
C GLY A 39 -8.78 -10.73 1.17
N PHE A 40 -8.03 -9.63 1.22
CA PHE A 40 -6.95 -9.44 2.21
C PHE A 40 -7.45 -8.91 3.55
N GLY A 41 -8.64 -8.30 3.59
CA GLY A 41 -9.14 -7.64 4.81
C GLY A 41 -8.30 -6.44 5.26
N ALA A 42 -7.49 -5.88 4.35
CA ALA A 42 -6.67 -4.71 4.65
C ALA A 42 -7.52 -3.46 4.81
N ARG A 43 -7.13 -2.59 5.74
CA ARG A 43 -7.64 -1.22 5.86
C ARG A 43 -6.87 -0.34 4.86
N PRO A 44 -7.51 0.21 3.82
CA PRO A 44 -6.81 0.99 2.81
C PRO A 44 -6.31 2.32 3.40
N LEU A 45 -5.09 2.71 3.01
CA LEU A 45 -4.49 4.01 3.35
C LEU A 45 -4.40 4.90 2.11
N PRO A 46 -4.61 6.22 2.26
CA PRO A 46 -4.57 7.15 1.14
C PRO A 46 -3.13 7.37 0.64
N ALA A 47 -3.00 7.73 -0.64
CA ALA A 47 -1.74 8.13 -1.27
C ALA A 47 -1.79 9.52 -1.92
N THR A 48 -2.77 10.33 -1.52
CA THR A 48 -2.92 11.70 -2.03
C THR A 48 -1.66 12.51 -1.75
N GLY A 49 -1.18 13.22 -2.78
CA GLY A 49 0.04 14.02 -2.72
C GLY A 49 1.33 13.23 -2.93
N SER A 50 1.31 11.90 -2.92
CA SER A 50 2.47 11.08 -3.26
C SER A 50 2.76 11.12 -4.77
N HIS A 51 4.01 10.92 -5.16
CA HIS A 51 4.43 10.79 -6.54
C HIS A 51 5.51 9.71 -6.68
N GLY A 52 5.30 8.74 -7.57
CA GLY A 52 6.15 7.57 -7.72
C GLY A 52 6.15 6.64 -6.50
N HIS A 53 6.86 5.52 -6.63
CA HIS A 53 6.92 4.48 -5.60
C HIS A 53 7.58 4.97 -4.30
N THR A 54 8.60 5.82 -4.40
CA THR A 54 9.34 6.34 -3.25
C THR A 54 8.64 7.53 -2.58
N GLY A 55 7.56 8.05 -3.19
CA GLY A 55 6.89 9.26 -2.74
C GLY A 55 5.95 9.09 -1.55
N TYR A 56 5.66 7.86 -1.09
CA TYR A 56 4.71 7.65 0.02
C TYR A 56 5.18 8.22 1.36
N PHE A 57 6.48 8.44 1.54
CA PHE A 57 7.05 9.05 2.76
C PHE A 57 7.41 10.52 2.60
N ALA A 58 7.09 11.13 1.46
CA ALA A 58 7.40 12.54 1.25
C ALA A 58 6.60 13.43 2.21
N PRO A 59 7.18 14.55 2.70
CA PRO A 59 6.46 15.52 3.52
C PRO A 59 5.18 16.02 2.84
N GLY A 60 4.10 16.18 3.62
CA GLY A 60 2.82 16.69 3.13
C GLY A 60 1.91 15.65 2.46
N THR A 61 2.35 14.40 2.32
CA THR A 61 1.52 13.33 1.75
C THR A 61 0.53 12.76 2.76
N ALA A 62 -0.65 12.36 2.27
CA ALA A 62 -1.66 11.70 3.09
C ALA A 62 -1.17 10.32 3.58
N SER A 63 -0.35 9.63 2.80
CA SER A 63 0.26 8.36 3.18
C SER A 63 1.20 8.51 4.38
N LEU A 64 2.08 9.52 4.39
CA LEU A 64 2.97 9.76 5.52
C LEU A 64 2.18 10.07 6.80
N ALA A 65 1.13 10.90 6.70
CA ALA A 65 0.26 11.21 7.83
C ALA A 65 -0.43 9.95 8.39
N ALA A 66 -0.90 9.06 7.50
CA ALA A 66 -1.52 7.79 7.88
C ALA A 66 -0.52 6.83 8.53
N TYR A 67 0.70 6.68 7.98
CA TYR A 67 1.75 5.86 8.59
C TYR A 67 2.12 6.36 10.00
N ALA A 68 2.25 7.68 10.16
CA ALA A 68 2.53 8.28 11.45
C ALA A 68 1.38 8.04 12.44
N ALA A 69 0.12 8.08 12.00
CA ALA A 69 -1.03 7.75 12.84
C ALA A 69 -0.99 6.29 13.33
N ILE A 70 -0.69 5.34 12.45
CA ILE A 70 -0.53 3.92 12.83
C ILE A 70 0.61 3.77 13.85
N ALA A 71 1.78 4.34 13.58
CA ALA A 71 2.94 4.25 14.47
C ALA A 71 2.67 4.85 15.86
N LEU A 72 1.77 5.84 15.94
CA LEU A 72 1.39 6.53 17.17
C LEU A 72 0.10 5.99 17.79
N GLY A 73 -0.49 4.93 17.21
CA GLY A 73 -1.69 4.26 17.75
C GLY A 73 -2.97 5.09 17.66
N ARG A 74 -3.14 5.90 16.63
CA ARG A 74 -4.27 6.81 16.42
C ARG A 74 -5.24 6.32 15.35
#